data_AF-A0A3A4JUX7-F1
#
_entry.id   AF-A0A3A4JUX7-F1
#
_cell.length_a   1.000
_cell.length_b   1.000
_cell.length_c   1.000
_cell.angle_alpha   90.00
_cell.angle_beta   90.00
_cell.angle_gamma   90.00
#
_symmetry.space_group_name_H-M   'P 1'
#
loop_
_entity.id
_entity.type
_entity.pdbx_description
1 polymer ?
#
loop_
_entity_poly.entity_id
_entity_poly.type
_entity_poly.pdbx_seq_one_letter_code
_entity_poly.pdbx_strand_id
1 'polypeptide(L)'
;MSSPESDRNRFVALPFTVVRKGYAQDEVRNYFDRFDAELRVTATDRDAAAAQARNLASQLEDARDEIDELRKEVDRLSVPPTTAEGMSDRISRMLRLASDEASEVRALAQAEAAEMVSIAEQQATEMRGKYESLLAETKEKREALEIEFEQTLANARTESAKIIEAAQAEADRLGKEADAKRKAAQQDFEVTMAERRTKLTRAMEELEATSRAEAAQRIKDATDEANRLITSATQTSERKIAHAKELAEEMRVLRGRVLAQLLGIRGQLDSVPAMLAAVNRESELLDGVPDQRKSIGGAQKSVTGGRPKAIQDVNAEDEIDSEERENADIH
;
A
#
# COMPACT_ATOMS: atom_id res chain seq x y z
N MET A 1 -80.52 2.92 -100.50
CA MET A 1 -81.53 2.61 -99.45
C MET A 1 -82.27 3.90 -99.13
N SER A 2 -83.44 3.81 -98.48
CA SER A 2 -84.47 4.86 -98.43
C SER A 2 -83.99 6.30 -98.20
N SER A 3 -84.48 7.21 -99.04
CA SER A 3 -84.73 8.60 -98.61
C SER A 3 -85.86 8.58 -97.58
N PRO A 4 -85.72 9.24 -96.42
CA PRO A 4 -86.86 9.69 -95.64
C PRO A 4 -87.43 10.95 -96.30
N GLU A 5 -88.72 10.97 -96.62
CA GLU A 5 -89.37 12.21 -97.03
C GLU A 5 -89.45 13.17 -95.85
N SER A 6 -88.69 14.26 -95.90
CA SER A 6 -88.63 15.26 -94.84
C SER A 6 -89.88 16.14 -94.80
N ASP A 7 -90.95 15.60 -94.21
CA ASP A 7 -92.06 16.26 -93.50
C ASP A 7 -92.29 17.76 -93.84
N ARG A 8 -92.63 18.03 -95.11
CA ARG A 8 -92.54 19.37 -95.75
C ARG A 8 -93.51 20.43 -95.23
N ASN A 9 -94.32 20.12 -94.22
CA ASN A 9 -95.37 21.03 -93.73
C ASN A 9 -95.40 21.18 -92.20
N ARG A 10 -94.25 21.02 -91.54
CA ARG A 10 -94.06 21.63 -90.21
C ARG A 10 -94.06 23.15 -90.36
N PHE A 11 -95.24 23.75 -90.20
CA PHE A 11 -95.34 25.16 -89.83
C PHE A 11 -94.58 25.35 -88.52
N VAL A 12 -93.35 25.87 -88.62
CA VAL A 12 -92.58 26.28 -87.44
C VAL A 12 -93.41 27.36 -86.76
N ALA A 13 -93.91 27.07 -85.56
CA ALA A 13 -94.64 28.02 -84.75
C ALA A 13 -93.67 29.15 -84.39
N LEU A 14 -93.76 30.26 -85.13
CA LEU A 14 -92.85 31.39 -84.99
C LEU A 14 -92.95 31.92 -83.55
N PRO A 15 -91.82 32.19 -82.87
CA PRO A 15 -91.78 32.45 -81.43
C PRO A 15 -92.17 33.91 -81.11
N PHE A 16 -93.33 34.33 -81.61
CA PHE A 16 -93.82 35.70 -81.57
C PHE A 16 -95.09 35.83 -80.73
N THR A 17 -95.08 36.77 -79.79
CA THR A 17 -96.28 37.21 -79.08
C THR A 17 -97.23 37.95 -80.03
N VAL A 18 -98.54 37.78 -79.81
CA VAL A 18 -99.58 38.39 -80.64
C VAL A 18 -100.15 39.61 -79.93
N VAL A 19 -99.81 40.80 -80.43
CA VAL A 19 -100.26 42.08 -79.88
C VAL A 19 -101.41 42.63 -80.72
N ARG A 20 -102.62 42.60 -80.14
CA ARG A 20 -103.87 43.22 -80.63
C ARG A 20 -104.44 42.68 -81.95
N LYS A 21 -103.68 42.69 -83.05
CA LYS A 21 -104.07 42.20 -84.39
C LYS A 21 -102.91 41.63 -85.25
N GLY A 22 -101.71 41.48 -84.69
CA GLY A 22 -100.57 40.89 -85.40
C GLY A 22 -99.48 40.43 -84.44
N TYR A 23 -98.40 39.86 -84.96
CA TYR A 23 -97.20 39.55 -84.19
C TYR A 23 -96.51 40.84 -83.72
N ALA A 24 -95.82 40.79 -82.58
CA ALA A 24 -95.00 41.89 -82.09
C ALA A 24 -93.91 42.25 -83.10
N GLN A 25 -93.99 43.46 -83.67
CA GLN A 25 -93.13 43.88 -84.79
C GLN A 25 -91.64 43.83 -84.44
N ASP A 26 -91.28 44.14 -83.20
CA ASP A 26 -89.90 44.11 -82.72
C ASP A 26 -89.38 42.68 -82.56
N GLU A 27 -90.20 41.73 -82.11
CA GLU A 27 -89.84 40.31 -82.03
C GLU A 27 -89.66 39.70 -83.42
N VAL A 28 -90.55 40.02 -84.37
CA VAL A 28 -90.44 39.63 -85.77
C VAL A 28 -89.14 40.15 -86.37
N ARG A 29 -88.81 41.42 -86.11
CA ARG A 29 -87.59 42.04 -86.63
C ARG A 29 -86.34 41.43 -86.02
N ASN A 30 -86.28 41.29 -84.70
CA ASN A 30 -85.16 40.65 -84.00
C ASN A 30 -84.93 39.20 -84.49
N TYR A 31 -85.98 38.47 -84.86
CA TYR A 31 -85.87 37.14 -85.45
C TYR A 31 -85.31 37.15 -86.87
N PHE A 32 -85.76 38.07 -87.75
CA PHE A 32 -85.18 38.17 -89.10
C PHE A 32 -83.74 38.70 -89.07
N ASP A 33 -83.43 39.71 -88.25
CA ASP A 33 -82.07 40.23 -88.09
C ASP A 33 -81.12 39.13 -87.52
N ARG A 34 -81.64 38.26 -86.64
CA ARG A 34 -80.93 37.04 -86.17
C ARG A 34 -80.79 35.98 -87.26
N PHE A 35 -81.84 35.70 -88.04
CA PHE A 35 -81.81 34.70 -89.10
C PHE A 35 -80.85 35.09 -90.23
N ASP A 36 -80.81 36.37 -90.61
CA ASP A 36 -79.82 36.92 -91.55
C ASP A 36 -78.39 36.82 -91.00
N ALA A 37 -78.20 36.95 -89.68
CA ALA A 37 -76.91 36.72 -89.04
C ALA A 37 -76.52 35.22 -89.07
N GLU A 38 -77.42 34.32 -88.70
CA GLU A 38 -77.20 32.86 -88.76
C GLU A 38 -76.96 32.38 -90.21
N LEU A 39 -77.64 32.96 -91.20
CA LEU A 39 -77.42 32.70 -92.63
C LEU A 39 -76.05 33.22 -93.12
N ARG A 40 -75.61 34.41 -92.66
CA ARG A 40 -74.27 34.96 -92.96
C ARG A 40 -73.15 34.12 -92.34
N VAL A 41 -73.32 33.66 -91.10
CA VAL A 41 -72.39 32.71 -90.46
C VAL A 41 -72.34 31.42 -91.27
N THR A 42 -73.49 30.80 -91.57
CA THR A 42 -73.56 29.56 -92.38
C THR A 42 -72.93 29.72 -93.76
N ALA A 43 -73.09 30.87 -94.42
CA ALA A 43 -72.45 31.16 -95.71
C ALA A 43 -70.92 31.31 -95.57
N THR A 44 -70.46 31.97 -94.51
CA THR A 44 -69.03 32.13 -94.19
C THR A 44 -68.39 30.79 -93.86
N ASP A 45 -69.05 29.95 -93.07
CA ASP A 45 -68.60 28.60 -92.71
C ASP A 45 -68.55 27.69 -93.95
N ARG A 46 -69.56 27.76 -94.83
CA ARG A 46 -69.57 27.05 -96.11
C ARG A 46 -68.40 27.46 -97.01
N ASP A 47 -68.15 28.77 -97.12
CA ASP A 47 -67.12 29.29 -98.03
C ASP A 47 -65.71 29.08 -97.46
N ALA A 48 -65.55 29.09 -96.14
CA ALA A 48 -64.35 28.63 -95.43
C ALA A 48 -64.11 27.13 -95.64
N ALA A 49 -65.13 26.28 -95.48
CA ALA A 49 -65.03 24.85 -95.76
C ALA A 49 -64.72 24.55 -97.24
N ALA A 50 -65.28 25.32 -98.16
CA ALA A 50 -64.97 25.22 -99.60
C ALA A 50 -63.54 25.68 -99.92
N ALA A 51 -63.00 26.67 -99.21
CA ALA A 51 -61.59 27.05 -99.30
C ALA A 51 -60.67 25.97 -98.73
N GLN A 52 -60.98 25.42 -97.55
CA GLN A 52 -60.26 24.29 -96.96
C GLN A 52 -60.25 23.07 -97.88
N ALA A 53 -61.38 22.71 -98.49
CA ALA A 53 -61.49 21.60 -99.43
C ALA A 53 -60.62 21.81 -100.69
N ARG A 54 -60.50 23.05 -101.21
CA ARG A 54 -59.58 23.38 -102.32
C ARG A 54 -58.12 23.29 -101.91
N ASN A 55 -57.77 23.77 -100.72
CA ASN A 55 -56.40 23.70 -100.21
C ASN A 55 -55.96 22.24 -99.99
N LEU A 56 -56.84 21.41 -99.42
CA LEU A 56 -56.62 19.97 -99.27
C LEU A 56 -56.53 19.26 -100.63
N ALA A 57 -57.30 19.69 -101.64
CA ALA A 57 -57.20 19.15 -103.00
C ALA A 57 -55.86 19.49 -103.66
N SER A 58 -55.31 20.70 -103.45
CA SER A 58 -53.94 21.04 -103.88
C SER A 58 -52.93 20.14 -103.21
N GLN A 59 -52.92 20.09 -101.87
CA GLN A 59 -51.97 19.29 -101.10
C GLN A 59 -52.01 17.79 -101.45
N LEU A 60 -53.18 17.27 -101.84
CA LEU A 60 -53.31 15.90 -102.33
C LEU A 60 -52.73 15.68 -103.73
N GLU A 61 -52.74 16.70 -104.60
CA GLU A 61 -52.10 16.62 -105.93
C GLU A 61 -50.59 16.86 -105.83
N ASP A 62 -50.16 17.86 -105.05
CA ASP A 62 -48.76 18.13 -104.73
C ASP A 62 -48.07 16.86 -104.18
N ALA A 63 -48.72 16.16 -103.24
CA ALA A 63 -48.23 14.90 -102.68
C ALA A 63 -48.35 13.69 -103.64
N ARG A 64 -49.21 13.72 -104.66
CA ARG A 64 -49.28 12.68 -105.71
C ARG A 64 -48.12 12.81 -106.68
N ASP A 65 -47.82 14.04 -107.12
CA ASP A 65 -46.68 14.31 -107.99
C ASP A 65 -45.36 13.94 -107.29
N GLU A 66 -45.20 14.27 -106.01
CA GLU A 66 -44.05 13.83 -105.20
C GLU A 66 -43.97 12.30 -105.11
N ILE A 67 -45.07 11.60 -104.81
CA ILE A 67 -45.12 10.12 -104.77
C ILE A 67 -44.75 9.51 -106.13
N ASP A 68 -45.24 10.07 -107.24
CA ASP A 68 -44.93 9.57 -108.58
C ASP A 68 -43.54 9.97 -109.08
N GLU A 69 -42.90 11.02 -108.55
CA GLU A 69 -41.47 11.27 -108.75
C GLU A 69 -40.61 10.27 -107.96
N LEU A 70 -40.90 10.09 -106.66
CA LEU A 70 -40.22 9.11 -105.80
C LEU A 70 -40.33 7.68 -106.35
N ARG A 71 -41.48 7.29 -106.93
CA ARG A 71 -41.65 6.00 -107.62
C ARG A 71 -40.71 5.84 -108.81
N LYS A 72 -40.62 6.84 -109.69
CA LYS A 72 -39.71 6.82 -110.86
C LYS A 72 -38.25 6.71 -110.41
N GLU A 73 -37.89 7.35 -109.29
CA GLU A 73 -36.56 7.22 -108.70
C GLU A 73 -36.31 5.81 -108.12
N VAL A 74 -37.26 5.27 -107.36
CA VAL A 74 -37.17 3.91 -106.79
C VAL A 74 -37.08 2.84 -107.89
N ASP A 75 -37.85 2.96 -108.97
CA ASP A 75 -37.75 2.05 -110.12
C ASP A 75 -36.36 2.13 -110.78
N ARG A 76 -35.82 3.36 -110.97
CA ARG A 76 -34.46 3.61 -111.49
C ARG A 76 -33.36 3.05 -110.58
N LEU A 77 -33.58 2.99 -109.26
CA LEU A 77 -32.64 2.44 -108.27
C LEU A 77 -32.77 0.90 -108.09
N SER A 78 -33.94 0.34 -108.40
CA SER A 78 -34.25 -1.09 -108.23
C SER A 78 -33.71 -1.95 -109.37
N VAL A 79 -33.63 -1.40 -110.58
CA VAL A 79 -32.96 -2.06 -111.72
C VAL A 79 -31.44 -2.04 -111.50
N PRO A 80 -30.70 -3.14 -111.77
CA PRO A 80 -29.23 -3.14 -111.70
C PRO A 80 -28.63 -2.04 -112.59
N PRO A 81 -27.73 -1.17 -112.07
CA PRO A 81 -27.24 0.00 -112.80
C PRO A 81 -26.36 -0.42 -113.98
N THR A 82 -26.89 -0.28 -115.20
CA THR A 82 -26.19 -0.57 -116.46
C THR A 82 -25.40 0.63 -117.01
N THR A 83 -25.48 1.79 -116.35
CA THR A 83 -24.77 3.02 -116.72
C THR A 83 -23.79 3.46 -115.62
N ALA A 84 -22.68 4.09 -116.02
CA ALA A 84 -21.66 4.57 -115.08
C ALA A 84 -22.22 5.60 -114.08
N GLU A 85 -23.07 6.51 -114.56
CA GLU A 85 -23.74 7.54 -113.75
C GLU A 85 -24.61 6.94 -112.64
N GLY A 86 -25.42 5.91 -112.95
CA GLY A 86 -26.23 5.20 -111.96
C GLY A 86 -25.41 4.42 -110.93
N MET A 87 -24.20 3.97 -111.28
CA MET A 87 -23.26 3.41 -110.31
C MET A 87 -22.67 4.51 -109.39
N SER A 88 -22.30 5.66 -109.94
CA SER A 88 -21.81 6.81 -109.16
C SER A 88 -22.87 7.36 -108.19
N ASP A 89 -24.13 7.49 -108.60
CA ASP A 89 -25.24 7.91 -107.74
C ASP A 89 -25.50 6.92 -106.59
N ARG A 90 -25.41 5.63 -106.86
CA ARG A 90 -25.57 4.60 -105.82
C ARG A 90 -24.41 4.62 -104.84
N ILE A 91 -23.18 4.86 -105.31
CA ILE A 91 -21.99 5.01 -104.46
C ILE A 91 -22.08 6.27 -103.60
N SER A 92 -22.53 7.41 -104.14
CA SER A 92 -22.65 8.65 -103.37
C SER A 92 -23.70 8.54 -102.25
N ARG A 93 -24.85 7.89 -102.52
CA ARG A 93 -25.87 7.57 -101.50
C ARG A 93 -25.35 6.58 -100.45
N MET A 94 -24.61 5.55 -100.87
CA MET A 94 -24.03 4.57 -99.95
C MET A 94 -22.95 5.19 -99.04
N LEU A 95 -22.10 6.07 -99.58
CA LEU A 95 -21.12 6.83 -98.80
C LEU A 95 -21.79 7.82 -97.83
N ARG A 96 -22.90 8.44 -98.23
CA ARG A 96 -23.70 9.29 -97.35
C ARG A 96 -24.32 8.48 -96.21
N LEU A 97 -25.00 7.37 -96.52
CA LEU A 97 -25.57 6.48 -95.51
C LEU A 97 -24.51 5.98 -94.51
N ALA A 98 -23.35 5.55 -95.00
CA ALA A 98 -22.24 5.11 -94.14
C ALA A 98 -21.61 6.26 -93.32
N SER A 99 -21.69 7.51 -93.81
CA SER A 99 -21.26 8.70 -93.06
C SER A 99 -22.27 9.11 -91.98
N ASP A 100 -23.57 8.95 -92.27
CA ASP A 100 -24.65 9.20 -91.34
C ASP A 100 -24.65 8.13 -90.22
N GLU A 101 -24.55 6.84 -90.59
CA GLU A 101 -24.38 5.69 -89.66
C GLU A 101 -23.10 5.83 -88.82
N ALA A 102 -21.96 6.18 -89.41
CA ALA A 102 -20.73 6.44 -88.66
C ALA A 102 -20.82 7.67 -87.74
N SER A 103 -21.76 8.59 -87.98
CA SER A 103 -22.02 9.73 -87.11
C SER A 103 -22.96 9.34 -85.95
N GLU A 104 -23.97 8.51 -86.22
CA GLU A 104 -24.85 7.91 -85.20
C GLU A 104 -24.06 7.03 -84.22
N VAL A 105 -23.22 6.12 -84.72
CA VAL A 105 -22.34 5.27 -83.90
C VAL A 105 -21.38 6.10 -83.04
N ARG A 106 -20.88 7.23 -83.55
CA ARG A 106 -20.04 8.16 -82.77
C ARG A 106 -20.85 8.89 -81.70
N ALA A 107 -22.06 9.35 -82.00
CA ALA A 107 -22.92 10.02 -81.04
C ALA A 107 -23.36 9.07 -79.91
N LEU A 108 -23.69 7.82 -80.24
CA LEU A 108 -24.03 6.77 -79.28
C LEU A 108 -22.83 6.43 -78.39
N ALA A 109 -21.64 6.18 -78.96
CA ALA A 109 -20.43 5.92 -78.18
C ALA A 109 -20.01 7.11 -77.30
N GLN A 110 -20.28 8.35 -77.72
CA GLN A 110 -20.06 9.55 -76.90
C GLN A 110 -21.08 9.66 -75.75
N ALA A 111 -22.34 9.29 -75.98
CA ALA A 111 -23.37 9.26 -74.94
C ALA A 111 -23.07 8.18 -73.89
N GLU A 112 -22.75 6.95 -74.31
CA GLU A 112 -22.34 5.86 -73.42
C GLU A 112 -21.08 6.21 -72.61
N ALA A 113 -20.09 6.86 -73.23
CA ALA A 113 -18.90 7.33 -72.52
C ALA A 113 -19.21 8.42 -71.50
N ALA A 114 -20.11 9.37 -71.82
CA ALA A 114 -20.55 10.41 -70.89
C ALA A 114 -21.36 9.84 -69.72
N GLU A 115 -22.22 8.85 -69.96
CA GLU A 115 -22.94 8.12 -68.91
C GLU A 115 -21.97 7.35 -68.00
N MET A 116 -21.01 6.63 -68.58
CA MET A 116 -20.00 5.88 -67.82
C MET A 116 -19.14 6.80 -66.93
N VAL A 117 -18.74 7.98 -67.44
CA VAL A 117 -18.03 9.00 -66.65
C VAL A 117 -18.92 9.55 -65.54
N SER A 118 -20.18 9.90 -65.83
CA SER A 118 -21.14 10.40 -64.84
C SER A 118 -21.35 9.40 -63.69
N ILE A 119 -21.52 8.10 -64.00
CA ILE A 119 -21.65 7.04 -63.01
C ILE A 119 -20.37 6.90 -62.18
N ALA A 120 -19.19 6.94 -62.81
CA ALA A 120 -17.91 6.86 -62.11
C ALA A 120 -17.66 8.08 -61.19
N GLU A 121 -18.04 9.29 -61.61
CA GLU A 121 -17.92 10.50 -60.80
C GLU A 121 -18.89 10.51 -59.61
N GLN A 122 -20.13 10.02 -59.80
CA GLN A 122 -21.09 9.81 -58.71
C GLN A 122 -20.57 8.80 -57.69
N GLN A 123 -20.10 7.62 -58.14
CA GLN A 123 -19.52 6.59 -57.26
C GLN A 123 -18.27 7.10 -56.53
N ALA A 124 -17.37 7.81 -57.22
CA ALA A 124 -16.19 8.41 -56.60
C ALA A 124 -16.56 9.45 -55.53
N THR A 125 -17.63 10.23 -55.75
CA THR A 125 -18.13 11.23 -54.80
C THR A 125 -18.80 10.57 -53.59
N GLU A 126 -19.63 9.54 -53.80
CA GLU A 126 -20.23 8.74 -52.73
C GLU A 126 -19.16 8.08 -51.85
N MET A 127 -18.13 7.49 -52.46
CA MET A 127 -17.02 6.87 -51.74
C MET A 127 -16.19 7.88 -50.97
N ARG A 128 -15.91 9.08 -51.52
CA ARG A 128 -15.26 10.17 -50.77
C ARG A 128 -16.07 10.57 -49.54
N GLY A 129 -17.38 10.79 -49.69
CA GLY A 129 -18.25 11.16 -48.57
C GLY A 129 -18.32 10.08 -47.48
N LYS A 130 -18.32 8.80 -47.86
CA LYS A 130 -18.21 7.66 -46.92
C LYS A 130 -16.88 7.68 -46.14
N TYR A 131 -15.75 7.90 -46.82
CA TYR A 131 -14.45 7.98 -46.16
C TYR A 131 -14.29 9.22 -45.29
N GLU A 132 -14.81 10.38 -45.71
CA GLU A 132 -14.80 11.62 -44.93
C GLU A 132 -15.62 11.47 -43.65
N SER A 133 -16.82 10.89 -43.74
CA SER A 133 -17.66 10.56 -42.59
C SER A 133 -16.96 9.59 -41.63
N LEU A 134 -16.32 8.53 -42.14
CA LEU A 134 -15.56 7.58 -41.32
C LEU A 134 -14.32 8.23 -40.66
N LEU A 135 -13.65 9.17 -41.34
CA LEU A 135 -12.55 9.94 -40.75
C LEU A 135 -13.05 10.88 -39.64
N ALA A 136 -14.21 11.51 -39.81
CA ALA A 136 -14.84 12.33 -38.77
C ALA A 136 -15.24 11.48 -37.55
N GLU A 137 -15.92 10.35 -37.76
CA GLU A 137 -16.34 9.42 -36.70
C GLU A 137 -15.14 8.83 -35.93
N THR A 138 -14.08 8.42 -36.63
CA THR A 138 -12.87 7.88 -35.98
C THR A 138 -12.06 8.96 -35.27
N LYS A 139 -12.08 10.21 -35.76
CA LYS A 139 -11.52 11.36 -35.05
C LYS A 139 -12.30 11.68 -33.77
N GLU A 140 -13.63 11.79 -33.86
CA GLU A 140 -14.51 12.06 -32.70
C GLU A 140 -14.34 10.98 -31.62
N LYS A 141 -14.35 9.70 -32.01
CA LYS A 141 -14.08 8.57 -31.11
C LYS A 141 -12.70 8.64 -30.46
N ARG A 142 -11.68 9.11 -31.19
CA ARG A 142 -10.34 9.33 -30.61
C ARG A 142 -10.38 10.47 -29.59
N GLU A 143 -10.92 11.63 -29.94
CA GLU A 143 -10.96 12.81 -29.06
C GLU A 143 -11.76 12.50 -27.78
N ALA A 144 -12.87 11.77 -27.88
CA ALA A 144 -13.61 11.26 -26.72
C ALA A 144 -12.79 10.31 -25.84
N LEU A 145 -12.10 9.32 -26.43
CA LEU A 145 -11.22 8.40 -25.68
C LEU A 145 -10.02 9.10 -25.03
N GLU A 146 -9.49 10.14 -25.66
CA GLU A 146 -8.38 10.95 -25.15
C GLU A 146 -8.85 11.76 -23.92
N ILE A 147 -10.05 12.35 -23.97
CA ILE A 147 -10.70 13.03 -22.84
C ILE A 147 -11.02 12.06 -21.68
N GLU A 148 -11.64 10.90 -21.96
CA GLU A 148 -11.95 9.90 -20.93
C GLU A 148 -10.69 9.32 -20.27
N PHE A 149 -9.61 9.15 -21.05
CA PHE A 149 -8.31 8.73 -20.52
C PHE A 149 -7.67 9.80 -19.62
N GLU A 150 -7.68 11.08 -20.04
CA GLU A 150 -7.18 12.18 -19.21
C GLU A 150 -7.97 12.32 -17.90
N GLN A 151 -9.30 12.25 -17.95
CA GLN A 151 -10.15 12.25 -16.75
C GLN A 151 -9.84 11.05 -15.83
N THR A 152 -9.76 9.84 -16.40
CA THR A 152 -9.42 8.63 -15.64
C THR A 152 -8.05 8.75 -14.97
N LEU A 153 -7.05 9.27 -15.68
CA LEU A 153 -5.70 9.47 -15.16
C LEU A 153 -5.62 10.58 -14.11
N ALA A 154 -6.38 11.68 -14.27
CA ALA A 154 -6.49 12.74 -13.28
C ALA A 154 -7.19 12.26 -11.99
N ASN A 155 -8.27 11.50 -12.12
CA ASN A 155 -8.97 10.87 -11.00
C ASN A 155 -8.07 9.86 -10.27
N ALA A 156 -7.41 8.97 -11.00
CA ALA A 156 -6.49 7.99 -10.43
C ALA A 156 -5.31 8.65 -9.70
N ARG A 157 -4.72 9.73 -10.26
CA ARG A 157 -3.67 10.52 -9.60
C ARG A 157 -4.18 11.20 -8.32
N THR A 158 -5.38 11.78 -8.38
CA THR A 158 -6.01 12.47 -7.25
C THR A 158 -6.29 11.50 -6.09
N GLU A 159 -6.85 10.33 -6.39
CA GLU A 159 -7.11 9.30 -5.38
C GLU A 159 -5.81 8.69 -4.82
N SER A 160 -4.82 8.44 -5.68
CA SER A 160 -3.49 8.01 -5.23
C SER A 160 -2.85 9.02 -4.27
N ALA A 161 -2.99 10.32 -4.55
CA ALA A 161 -2.48 11.37 -3.67
C ALA A 161 -3.17 11.36 -2.30
N LYS A 162 -4.52 11.25 -2.25
CA LYS A 162 -5.26 11.13 -0.99
C LYS A 162 -4.83 9.89 -0.18
N ILE A 163 -4.64 8.75 -0.83
CA ILE A 163 -4.22 7.51 -0.18
C ILE A 163 -2.82 7.67 0.42
N ILE A 164 -1.89 8.30 -0.30
CA ILE A 164 -0.54 8.60 0.20
C ILE A 164 -0.59 9.60 1.37
N GLU A 165 -1.37 10.67 1.27
CA GLU A 165 -1.54 11.68 2.32
C GLU A 165 -2.15 11.06 3.60
N ALA A 166 -3.21 10.26 3.47
CA ALA A 166 -3.85 9.57 4.59
C ALA A 166 -2.91 8.52 5.22
N ALA A 167 -2.17 7.76 4.41
CA ALA A 167 -1.19 6.80 4.90
C ALA A 167 -0.03 7.49 5.64
N GLN A 168 0.47 8.62 5.14
CA GLN A 168 1.50 9.40 5.82
C GLN A 168 0.97 10.01 7.13
N ALA A 169 -0.24 10.57 7.13
CA ALA A 169 -0.86 11.14 8.33
C ALA A 169 -1.06 10.08 9.43
N GLU A 170 -1.46 8.87 9.06
CA GLU A 170 -1.61 7.74 9.99
C GLU A 170 -0.25 7.20 10.48
N ALA A 171 0.74 7.09 9.59
CA ALA A 171 2.11 6.73 9.98
C ALA A 171 2.72 7.75 10.95
N ASP A 172 2.51 9.04 10.70
CA ASP A 172 2.87 10.15 11.60
C ASP A 172 2.16 10.05 12.96
N ARG A 173 0.86 9.70 12.97
CA ARG A 173 0.05 9.52 14.18
C ARG A 173 0.57 8.36 15.02
N LEU A 174 0.78 7.20 14.39
CA LEU A 174 1.31 5.99 15.03
C LEU A 174 2.76 6.19 15.52
N GLY A 175 3.59 6.93 14.76
CA GLY A 175 4.94 7.32 15.17
C GLY A 175 4.93 8.17 16.44
N LYS A 176 4.09 9.22 16.48
CA LYS A 176 3.90 10.09 17.66
C LYS A 176 3.35 9.30 18.87
N GLU A 177 2.42 8.37 18.65
CA GLU A 177 1.86 7.51 19.69
C GLU A 177 2.91 6.52 20.25
N ALA A 178 3.72 5.91 19.38
CA ALA A 178 4.80 5.00 19.78
C ALA A 178 5.94 5.73 20.50
N ASP A 179 6.29 6.94 20.07
CA ASP A 179 7.25 7.82 20.75
C ASP A 179 6.75 8.23 22.15
N ALA A 180 5.47 8.57 22.28
CA ALA A 180 4.86 8.90 23.57
C ALA A 180 4.87 7.69 24.52
N LYS A 181 4.49 6.49 24.03
CA LYS A 181 4.55 5.25 24.81
C LYS A 181 5.97 4.89 25.25
N ARG A 182 6.97 5.03 24.36
CA ARG A 182 8.38 4.81 24.70
C ARG A 182 8.88 5.80 25.75
N LYS A 183 8.49 7.08 25.67
CA LYS A 183 8.84 8.10 26.69
C LYS A 183 8.17 7.84 28.04
N ALA A 184 6.90 7.47 28.06
CA ALA A 184 6.19 7.12 29.30
C ALA A 184 6.82 5.90 29.98
N ALA A 185 7.03 4.80 29.24
CA ALA A 185 7.66 3.59 29.78
C ALA A 185 9.09 3.83 30.31
N GLN A 186 9.86 4.70 29.65
CA GLN A 186 11.18 5.13 30.12
C GLN A 186 11.09 5.92 31.44
N GLN A 187 10.14 6.85 31.56
CA GLN A 187 9.92 7.62 32.78
C GLN A 187 9.44 6.75 33.95
N ASP A 188 8.49 5.83 33.71
CA ASP A 188 8.02 4.88 34.72
C ASP A 188 9.15 3.94 35.18
N PHE A 189 10.02 3.52 34.27
CA PHE A 189 11.22 2.74 34.59
C PHE A 189 12.22 3.54 35.42
N GLU A 190 12.53 4.78 35.02
CA GLU A 190 13.45 5.67 35.76
C GLU A 190 12.96 5.96 37.19
N VAL A 191 11.67 6.25 37.37
CA VAL A 191 11.05 6.43 38.68
C VAL A 191 11.12 5.13 39.49
N THR A 192 10.75 3.99 38.90
CA THR A 192 10.81 2.68 39.56
C THR A 192 12.23 2.30 40.00
N MET A 193 13.25 2.61 39.18
CA MET A 193 14.64 2.32 39.50
C MET A 193 15.23 3.32 40.50
N ALA A 194 14.81 4.59 40.47
CA ALA A 194 15.15 5.56 41.52
C ALA A 194 14.56 5.15 42.89
N GLU A 195 13.32 4.66 42.91
CA GLU A 195 12.72 4.07 44.11
C GLU A 195 13.47 2.82 44.60
N ARG A 196 13.76 1.87 43.71
CA ARG A 196 14.51 0.65 44.06
C ARG A 196 15.90 0.98 44.59
N ARG A 197 16.61 1.91 43.94
CA ARG A 197 17.92 2.39 44.38
C ARG A 197 17.87 3.07 45.75
N THR A 198 16.92 3.98 45.99
CA THR A 198 16.80 4.65 47.30
C THR A 198 16.35 3.71 48.42
N LYS A 199 15.51 2.70 48.12
CA LYS A 199 15.19 1.61 49.06
C LYS A 199 16.42 0.76 49.38
N LEU A 200 17.21 0.36 48.38
CA LEU A 200 18.45 -0.40 48.57
C LEU A 200 19.52 0.38 49.34
N THR A 201 19.75 1.65 49.01
CA THR A 201 20.70 2.51 49.74
C THR A 201 20.32 2.63 51.21
N ARG A 202 19.04 2.86 51.55
CA ARG A 202 18.58 2.91 52.94
C ARG A 202 18.78 1.56 53.66
N ALA A 203 18.50 0.44 53.00
CA ALA A 203 18.72 -0.88 53.58
C ALA A 203 20.21 -1.18 53.83
N MET A 204 21.11 -0.67 52.98
CA MET A 204 22.55 -0.74 53.20
C MET A 204 23.00 0.18 54.34
N GLU A 205 22.50 1.41 54.41
CA GLU A 205 22.74 2.36 55.52
C GLU A 205 22.25 1.80 56.87
N GLU A 206 21.10 1.12 56.90
CA GLU A 206 20.55 0.46 58.08
C GLU A 206 21.35 -0.78 58.49
N LEU A 207 21.79 -1.61 57.53
CA LEU A 207 22.67 -2.75 57.78
C LEU A 207 24.05 -2.31 58.28
N GLU A 208 24.62 -1.24 57.72
CA GLU A 208 25.85 -0.65 58.22
C GLU A 208 25.67 -0.04 59.61
N ALA A 209 24.58 0.68 59.87
CA ALA A 209 24.32 1.29 61.18
C ALA A 209 24.16 0.23 62.27
N THR A 210 23.38 -0.83 62.01
CA THR A 210 23.19 -1.96 62.93
C THR A 210 24.49 -2.73 63.13
N SER A 211 25.22 -3.09 62.06
CA SER A 211 26.52 -3.76 62.14
C SER A 211 27.56 -2.95 62.94
N ARG A 212 27.67 -1.64 62.69
CA ARG A 212 28.54 -0.73 63.46
C ARG A 212 28.11 -0.63 64.93
N ALA A 213 26.82 -0.60 65.22
CA ALA A 213 26.30 -0.56 66.59
C ALA A 213 26.58 -1.87 67.35
N GLU A 214 26.36 -3.03 66.73
CA GLU A 214 26.73 -4.32 67.33
C GLU A 214 28.24 -4.44 67.54
N ALA A 215 29.06 -4.01 66.56
CA ALA A 215 30.51 -4.03 66.69
C ALA A 215 30.99 -3.13 67.85
N ALA A 216 30.45 -1.92 67.97
CA ALA A 216 30.73 -1.03 69.10
C ALA A 216 30.30 -1.63 70.44
N GLN A 217 29.13 -2.30 70.50
CA GLN A 217 28.66 -2.97 71.70
C GLN A 217 29.54 -4.18 72.07
N ARG A 218 29.94 -5.02 71.10
CA ARG A 218 30.89 -6.13 71.33
C ARG A 218 32.25 -5.63 71.83
N ILE A 219 32.78 -4.54 71.26
CA ILE A 219 34.02 -3.92 71.72
C ILE A 219 33.87 -3.39 73.15
N LYS A 220 32.74 -2.75 73.47
CA LYS A 220 32.44 -2.26 74.82
C LYS A 220 32.34 -3.40 75.82
N ASP A 221 31.57 -4.43 75.55
CA ASP A 221 31.36 -5.56 76.47
C ASP A 221 32.68 -6.32 76.72
N ALA A 222 33.49 -6.54 75.68
CA ALA A 222 34.84 -7.11 75.82
C ALA A 222 35.79 -6.20 76.60
N THR A 223 35.66 -4.87 76.48
CA THR A 223 36.44 -3.89 77.26
C THR A 223 36.01 -3.88 78.73
N ASP A 224 34.71 -3.93 79.00
CA ASP A 224 34.17 -4.00 80.37
C ASP A 224 34.53 -5.34 81.04
N GLU A 225 34.53 -6.45 80.31
CA GLU A 225 35.02 -7.74 80.80
C GLU A 225 36.54 -7.72 81.04
N ALA A 226 37.35 -7.21 80.11
CA ALA A 226 38.79 -7.06 80.30
C ALA A 226 39.11 -6.19 81.53
N ASN A 227 38.40 -5.09 81.74
CA ASN A 227 38.53 -4.24 82.92
C ASN A 227 38.15 -4.97 84.22
N ARG A 228 37.10 -5.80 84.21
CA ARG A 228 36.73 -6.65 85.36
C ARG A 228 37.80 -7.70 85.65
N LEU A 229 38.34 -8.35 84.62
CA LEU A 229 39.42 -9.35 84.74
C LEU A 229 40.71 -8.71 85.28
N ILE A 230 41.12 -7.55 84.76
CA ILE A 230 42.26 -6.78 85.25
C ILE A 230 42.04 -6.37 86.72
N THR A 231 40.85 -5.86 87.06
CA THR A 231 40.53 -5.47 88.45
C THR A 231 40.57 -6.66 89.40
N SER A 232 40.00 -7.80 89.01
CA SER A 232 40.01 -9.05 89.80
C SER A 232 41.41 -9.63 89.96
N ALA A 233 42.23 -9.61 88.89
CA ALA A 233 43.63 -10.01 88.92
C ALA A 233 44.47 -9.10 89.82
N THR A 234 44.27 -7.78 89.75
CA THR A 234 44.93 -6.79 90.62
C THR A 234 44.55 -7.03 92.08
N GLN A 235 43.26 -7.12 92.43
CA GLN A 235 42.83 -7.43 93.80
C GLN A 235 43.40 -8.77 94.31
N THR A 236 43.49 -9.78 93.43
CA THR A 236 44.07 -11.09 93.78
C THR A 236 45.58 -11.01 93.98
N SER A 237 46.27 -10.17 93.19
CA SER A 237 47.70 -9.87 93.36
C SER A 237 47.94 -9.10 94.66
N GLU A 238 47.15 -8.06 94.94
CA GLU A 238 47.21 -7.28 96.18
C GLU A 238 46.97 -8.16 97.42
N ARG A 239 45.97 -9.04 97.40
CA ARG A 239 45.74 -10.04 98.47
C ARG A 239 46.93 -10.97 98.66
N LYS A 240 47.54 -11.47 97.57
CA LYS A 240 48.75 -12.30 97.62
C LYS A 240 49.96 -11.52 98.17
N ILE A 241 50.12 -10.26 97.79
CA ILE A 241 51.19 -9.38 98.28
C ILE A 241 50.97 -9.04 99.76
N ALA A 242 49.74 -8.81 100.20
CA ALA A 242 49.40 -8.58 101.61
C ALA A 242 49.70 -9.82 102.46
N HIS A 243 49.21 -11.00 102.07
CA HIS A 243 49.50 -12.27 102.72
C HIS A 243 51.01 -12.60 102.72
N ALA A 244 51.74 -12.27 101.65
CA ALA A 244 53.19 -12.46 101.60
C ALA A 244 53.94 -11.49 102.53
N LYS A 245 53.45 -10.25 102.73
CA LYS A 245 53.99 -9.31 103.72
C LYS A 245 53.69 -9.73 105.15
N GLU A 246 52.48 -10.24 105.40
CA GLU A 246 52.05 -10.79 106.68
C GLU A 246 52.93 -11.97 107.08
N LEU A 247 53.05 -12.99 106.21
CA LEU A 247 53.95 -14.13 106.38
C LEU A 247 55.43 -13.70 106.51
N ALA A 248 55.86 -12.63 105.84
CA ALA A 248 57.21 -12.10 105.98
C ALA A 248 57.46 -11.46 107.35
N GLU A 249 56.48 -10.73 107.93
CA GLU A 249 56.58 -10.23 109.31
C GLU A 249 56.41 -11.35 110.34
N GLU A 250 55.56 -12.36 110.12
CA GLU A 250 55.54 -13.57 110.96
C GLU A 250 56.91 -14.24 111.00
N MET A 251 57.55 -14.44 109.84
CA MET A 251 58.90 -14.96 109.72
C MET A 251 59.96 -14.02 110.32
N ARG A 252 59.75 -12.69 110.29
CA ARG A 252 60.63 -11.70 110.93
C ARG A 252 60.51 -11.74 112.45
N VAL A 253 59.31 -11.90 112.99
CA VAL A 253 59.02 -12.07 114.42
C VAL A 253 59.53 -13.42 114.92
N LEU A 254 59.34 -14.50 114.15
CA LEU A 254 59.93 -15.82 114.44
C LEU A 254 61.46 -15.75 114.43
N ARG A 255 62.07 -15.13 113.42
CA ARG A 255 63.53 -14.90 113.37
C ARG A 255 64.01 -14.05 114.55
N GLY A 256 63.27 -13.02 114.95
CA GLY A 256 63.55 -12.22 116.14
C GLY A 256 63.49 -13.05 117.42
N ARG A 257 62.48 -13.91 117.58
CA ARG A 257 62.33 -14.84 118.70
C ARG A 257 63.45 -15.87 118.74
N VAL A 258 63.83 -16.46 117.61
CA VAL A 258 64.95 -17.40 117.49
C VAL A 258 66.29 -16.71 117.76
N LEU A 259 66.51 -15.48 117.30
CA LEU A 259 67.71 -14.69 117.64
C LEU A 259 67.76 -14.35 119.13
N ALA A 260 66.63 -14.02 119.75
CA ALA A 260 66.55 -13.82 121.20
C ALA A 260 66.83 -15.12 121.99
N GLN A 261 66.33 -16.27 121.52
CA GLN A 261 66.65 -17.58 122.08
C GLN A 261 68.13 -17.93 121.92
N LEU A 262 68.73 -17.69 120.76
CA LEU A 262 70.17 -17.90 120.51
C LEU A 262 71.06 -16.93 121.32
N LEU A 263 70.61 -15.69 121.57
CA LEU A 263 71.28 -14.77 122.49
C LEU A 263 71.14 -15.21 123.96
N GLY A 264 69.98 -15.76 124.35
CA GLY A 264 69.79 -16.37 125.66
C GLY A 264 70.69 -17.59 125.88
N ILE A 265 70.74 -18.49 124.90
CA ILE A 265 71.64 -19.66 124.90
C ILE A 265 73.11 -19.20 124.88
N ARG A 266 73.47 -18.14 124.17
CA ARG A 266 74.81 -17.56 124.22
C ARG A 266 75.14 -17.01 125.62
N GLY A 267 74.22 -16.29 126.27
CA GLY A 267 74.41 -15.86 127.65
C GLY A 267 74.51 -17.01 128.66
N GLN A 268 73.86 -18.15 128.37
CA GLN A 268 74.02 -19.41 129.13
C GLN A 268 75.34 -20.14 128.81
N LEU A 269 75.94 -19.92 127.63
CA LEU A 269 77.27 -20.43 127.28
C LEU A 269 78.40 -19.55 127.84
N ASP A 270 78.21 -18.23 127.85
CA ASP A 270 79.15 -17.27 128.46
C ASP A 270 79.25 -17.44 130.00
N SER A 271 78.31 -18.16 130.64
CA SER A 271 78.39 -18.55 132.06
C SER A 271 79.05 -19.91 132.34
N VAL A 272 79.33 -20.72 131.30
CA VAL A 272 79.99 -22.04 131.44
C VAL A 272 81.38 -21.96 132.10
N PRO A 273 82.25 -20.96 131.82
CA PRO A 273 83.53 -20.83 132.52
C PRO A 273 83.39 -20.65 134.04
N ALA A 274 82.27 -20.10 134.52
CA ALA A 274 82.00 -19.93 135.94
C ALA A 274 81.43 -21.20 136.59
N MET A 275 80.64 -22.00 135.87
CA MET A 275 80.07 -23.25 136.40
C MET A 275 81.02 -24.45 136.33
N LEU A 276 82.03 -24.45 135.45
CA LEU A 276 83.06 -25.50 135.40
C LEU A 276 84.02 -25.52 136.62
N ALA A 277 83.95 -24.51 137.50
CA ALA A 277 84.70 -24.47 138.76
C ALA A 277 83.97 -25.18 139.94
N ALA A 278 82.70 -25.57 139.76
CA ALA A 278 81.89 -26.25 140.78
C ALA A 278 81.41 -27.62 140.26
N VAL A 279 81.37 -28.62 141.14
CA VAL A 279 80.94 -30.01 140.83
C VAL A 279 81.87 -30.74 139.84
N ASN A 280 83.17 -30.70 140.10
CA ASN A 280 84.03 -31.84 139.76
C ASN A 280 83.89 -32.93 140.84
N ARG A 281 82.91 -33.83 140.68
CA ARG A 281 82.83 -35.22 141.22
C ARG A 281 81.42 -35.81 141.04
N GLU A 282 81.26 -36.70 140.06
CA GLU A 282 80.72 -38.08 140.24
C GLU A 282 80.75 -38.87 138.91
N SER A 283 81.57 -39.94 138.88
CA SER A 283 81.57 -41.16 138.03
C SER A 283 81.05 -41.08 136.57
N GLU A 284 81.85 -41.24 135.49
CA GLU A 284 82.69 -42.39 135.06
C GLU A 284 81.93 -43.74 135.03
N LEU A 285 81.87 -44.51 133.92
CA LEU A 285 82.96 -45.32 133.30
C LEU A 285 82.62 -45.74 131.83
N LEU A 286 83.65 -45.87 130.95
CA LEU A 286 83.78 -46.77 129.76
C LEU A 286 82.77 -46.65 128.57
N ASP A 287 83.08 -46.91 127.29
CA ASP A 287 84.34 -46.99 126.47
C ASP A 287 83.96 -47.08 124.95
N GLY A 288 84.92 -47.10 124.00
CA GLY A 288 84.83 -48.14 122.94
C GLY A 288 84.47 -47.85 121.45
N VAL A 289 84.56 -46.63 120.90
CA VAL A 289 84.75 -46.37 119.43
C VAL A 289 83.63 -46.94 118.45
N PRO A 290 83.78 -47.36 117.15
CA PRO A 290 82.81 -46.95 116.09
C PRO A 290 82.15 -48.05 115.19
N ASP A 291 81.21 -47.64 114.30
CA ASP A 291 81.32 -47.72 112.80
C ASP A 291 80.03 -48.05 111.97
N GLN A 292 80.00 -47.49 110.76
CA GLN A 292 79.33 -47.81 109.46
C GLN A 292 78.10 -48.75 109.24
N ARG A 293 77.27 -48.29 108.26
CA ARG A 293 76.65 -48.98 107.06
C ARG A 293 75.21 -49.57 107.06
N LYS A 294 74.40 -48.96 106.16
CA LYS A 294 73.48 -49.59 105.16
C LYS A 294 72.23 -50.33 105.72
N SER A 295 71.22 -50.77 104.95
CA SER A 295 71.12 -51.02 103.49
C SER A 295 69.68 -51.05 102.89
N ILE A 296 69.54 -50.66 101.59
CA ILE A 296 68.78 -51.33 100.48
C ILE A 296 67.22 -51.50 100.61
N GLY A 297 66.39 -51.43 99.55
CA GLY A 297 66.60 -51.10 98.11
C GLY A 297 65.56 -51.73 97.14
N GLY A 298 65.61 -51.39 95.84
CA GLY A 298 64.73 -51.87 94.72
C GLY A 298 64.08 -50.69 93.94
N ALA A 299 64.06 -50.52 92.60
CA ALA A 299 64.10 -51.38 91.38
C ALA A 299 62.72 -51.97 90.98
N GLN A 300 62.27 -52.05 89.70
CA GLN A 300 62.98 -52.08 88.39
C GLN A 300 62.02 -51.87 87.16
N LYS A 301 62.47 -51.22 86.04
CA LYS A 301 62.19 -51.44 84.56
C LYS A 301 60.75 -51.70 83.97
N SER A 302 60.40 -51.60 82.66
CA SER A 302 60.94 -50.96 81.40
C SER A 302 60.02 -51.15 80.13
N VAL A 303 60.02 -50.19 79.15
CA VAL A 303 60.23 -50.30 77.65
C VAL A 303 59.78 -51.60 76.90
N THR A 304 59.06 -51.71 75.74
CA THR A 304 58.49 -50.89 74.59
C THR A 304 57.36 -51.73 73.87
N GLY A 305 56.68 -51.44 72.72
CA GLY A 305 56.62 -50.36 71.69
C GLY A 305 56.45 -50.90 70.23
N GLY A 306 55.65 -50.29 69.32
CA GLY A 306 55.43 -50.77 67.91
C GLY A 306 54.41 -49.98 67.01
N ARG A 307 54.33 -50.27 65.69
CA ARG A 307 53.57 -49.60 64.56
C ARG A 307 53.25 -50.62 63.41
N PRO A 308 52.68 -50.36 62.18
CA PRO A 308 52.41 -49.10 61.40
C PRO A 308 51.12 -49.05 60.47
N LYS A 309 51.02 -48.02 59.58
CA LYS A 309 50.30 -47.90 58.25
C LYS A 309 48.74 -47.79 58.18
N ALA A 310 48.10 -47.11 57.19
CA ALA A 310 48.51 -46.11 56.15
C ALA A 310 47.30 -45.48 55.38
N ILE A 311 47.56 -44.52 54.45
CA ILE A 311 46.70 -43.98 53.34
C ILE A 311 45.70 -42.86 53.78
N GLN A 312 45.56 -41.70 53.12
CA GLN A 312 46.16 -41.12 51.88
C GLN A 312 46.35 -39.58 51.96
N ASP A 313 47.22 -39.02 51.11
CA ASP A 313 47.37 -37.57 50.85
C ASP A 313 46.65 -37.13 49.56
N VAL A 314 46.29 -35.84 49.46
CA VAL A 314 46.51 -34.98 48.26
C VAL A 314 46.44 -33.49 48.60
N ASN A 315 47.29 -32.69 47.95
CA ASN A 315 47.16 -31.23 47.81
C ASN A 315 46.54 -30.90 46.44
N ALA A 316 45.99 -29.69 46.26
CA ALA A 316 46.28 -28.81 45.10
C ALA A 316 45.57 -27.44 45.23
N GLU A 317 46.04 -26.48 44.45
CA GLU A 317 45.64 -25.06 44.40
C GLU A 317 44.48 -24.80 43.41
N ASP A 318 44.02 -23.55 43.40
CA ASP A 318 43.33 -22.78 42.33
C ASP A 318 42.84 -23.50 41.06
N GLU A 319 41.56 -23.27 40.70
CA GLU A 319 41.29 -22.54 39.45
C GLU A 319 39.93 -21.81 39.49
N ILE A 320 39.72 -20.93 38.50
CA ILE A 320 38.54 -20.10 38.29
C ILE A 320 37.79 -20.63 37.07
N ASP A 321 36.49 -20.93 37.16
CA ASP A 321 35.57 -20.51 36.09
C ASP A 321 34.09 -20.42 36.52
N SER A 322 33.32 -19.93 35.55
CA SER A 322 31.95 -19.46 35.53
C SER A 322 31.00 -20.50 34.90
N GLU A 323 29.73 -20.12 34.82
CA GLU A 323 28.65 -20.67 33.97
C GLU A 323 27.67 -21.66 34.63
N GLU A 324 26.84 -21.13 35.53
CA GLU A 324 25.42 -21.56 35.53
C GLU A 324 24.75 -21.02 34.25
N ARG A 325 24.36 -21.92 33.34
CA ARG A 325 23.40 -21.63 32.26
C ARG A 325 22.26 -22.63 32.27
N GLU A 326 21.28 -22.32 33.10
CA GLU A 326 19.96 -22.91 33.04
C GLU A 326 19.20 -22.44 31.78
N ASN A 327 18.47 -23.36 31.15
CA ASN A 327 17.30 -23.21 30.27
C ASN A 327 17.15 -21.94 29.40
N ALA A 328 17.20 -22.13 28.08
CA ALA A 328 16.48 -21.31 27.11
C ALA A 328 15.95 -22.17 25.97
N ASP A 329 14.69 -22.63 26.08
CA ASP A 329 13.93 -23.11 24.92
C ASP A 329 13.77 -21.96 23.90
N ILE A 330 13.89 -22.29 22.62
CA ILE A 330 13.52 -21.38 21.52
C ILE A 330 12.22 -21.90 20.93
N HIS A 331 11.21 -21.02 20.84
CA HIS A 331 9.91 -21.33 20.26
C HIS A 331 9.45 -20.25 19.26
#